data_AF-A0A832TYN3-F1
#
_entry.id   AF-A0A832TYN3-F1
#
_cell.length_a   1.000
_cell.length_b   1.000
_cell.length_c   1.000
_cell.angle_alpha   90.00
_cell.angle_beta   90.00
_cell.angle_gamma   90.00
#
_symmetry.space_group_name_H-M   'P 1'
#
loop_
_entity.id
_entity.type
_entity.pdbx_description
1 polymer ?
#
loop_
_entity_poly.entity_id
_entity_poly.type
_entity_poly.pdbx_seq_one_letter_code
_entity_poly.pdbx_strand_id
1 'polypeptide(L)'
;METKGTPLFRKHLSETEILVICKHFVEKNGIRSIERITGHHRDTIGHLLTDIAEHATQMNEILIQDLELTPIECDEFWTFVKKNKRKLSKKAQNQISKAMHGSIPA
;
A
#
# COMPACT_ATOMS: atom_id res chain seq x y z
N MET A 1 -12.54 21.16 12.86
CA MET A 1 -11.65 20.03 13.22
C MET A 1 -10.64 19.90 12.11
N GLU A 2 -9.39 20.28 12.38
CA GLU A 2 -8.33 20.43 11.37
C GLU A 2 -7.88 19.10 10.75
N THR A 3 -7.98 17.98 11.48
CA THR A 3 -7.51 16.66 11.01
C THR A 3 -8.60 15.78 10.40
N LYS A 4 -9.81 16.30 10.18
CA LYS A 4 -10.94 15.51 9.65
C LYS A 4 -10.62 14.98 8.24
N GLY A 5 -10.78 13.68 8.03
CA GLY A 5 -10.47 13.02 6.75
C GLY A 5 -9.02 12.57 6.58
N THR A 6 -8.21 12.65 7.64
CA THR A 6 -6.82 12.17 7.65
C THR A 6 -6.63 11.00 8.61
N PRO A 7 -5.56 10.19 8.47
CA PRO A 7 -5.22 9.13 9.42
C PRO A 7 -4.97 9.65 10.85
N LEU A 8 -4.76 10.96 11.03
CA LEU A 8 -4.53 11.62 12.31
C LEU A 8 -5.83 11.93 13.06
N PHE A 9 -6.99 11.72 12.42
CA PHE A 9 -8.27 12.07 13.03
C PHE A 9 -8.55 11.23 14.29
N ARG A 10 -8.89 11.92 15.39
CA ARG A 10 -9.22 11.31 16.70
C ARG A 10 -8.15 10.35 17.25
N LYS A 11 -6.87 10.57 16.92
CA LYS A 11 -5.78 9.84 17.55
C LYS A 11 -5.40 10.44 18.90
N HIS A 12 -5.14 9.57 19.86
CA HIS A 12 -4.58 9.95 21.16
C HIS A 12 -3.06 10.14 21.11
N LEU A 13 -2.40 9.59 20.09
CA LEU A 13 -1.00 9.84 19.79
C LEU A 13 -0.83 11.25 19.25
N SER A 14 0.22 11.93 19.67
CA SER A 14 0.68 13.16 19.02
C SER A 14 1.12 12.88 17.59
N GLU A 15 1.07 13.91 16.74
CA GLU A 15 1.55 13.82 15.36
C GLU A 15 3.03 13.38 15.28
N THR A 16 3.86 13.87 16.22
CA THR A 16 5.26 13.49 16.34
C THR A 16 5.44 12.00 16.61
N GLU A 17 4.64 11.40 17.49
CA GLU A 17 4.70 9.96 17.79
C GLU A 17 4.28 9.12 16.57
N ILE A 18 3.21 9.54 15.89
CA ILE A 18 2.75 8.89 14.65
C ILE A 18 3.85 8.93 13.58
N LEU A 19 4.48 10.09 13.37
CA LEU A 19 5.58 10.24 12.40
C LEU A 19 6.77 9.33 12.72
N VAL A 20 7.14 9.19 14.01
CA VAL A 20 8.22 8.29 14.43
C VAL A 20 7.86 6.83 14.13
N ILE A 21 6.66 6.38 14.48
CA ILE A 21 6.18 5.03 14.17
C ILE A 21 6.22 4.79 12.65
N CYS A 22 5.71 5.73 11.85
CA CYS A 22 5.72 5.65 10.38
C CYS A 22 7.13 5.56 9.80
N LYS A 23 8.08 6.35 10.31
CA LYS A 23 9.50 6.27 9.89
C LYS A 23 10.07 4.88 10.13
N HIS A 24 9.75 4.25 11.27
CA HIS A 24 10.22 2.89 11.52
C HIS A 24 9.63 1.85 10.55
N PHE A 25 8.37 2.01 10.12
CA PHE A 25 7.79 1.16 9.07
C PHE A 25 8.48 1.33 7.72
N VAL A 26 8.85 2.56 7.34
CA VAL A 26 9.62 2.84 6.11
C VAL A 26 10.98 2.13 6.16
N GLU A 27 11.62 2.12 7.33
CA GLU A 27 12.86 1.35 7.60
C GLU A 27 12.63 -0.16 7.75
N LYS A 28 11.44 -0.67 7.41
CA LYS A 28 11.07 -2.11 7.42
C LYS A 28 11.12 -2.77 8.80
N ASN A 29 10.98 -2.00 9.87
CA ASN A 29 10.87 -2.57 11.21
C ASN A 29 9.54 -3.31 11.39
N GLY A 30 9.58 -4.46 12.05
CA GLY A 30 8.37 -5.17 12.45
C GLY A 30 7.70 -4.53 13.67
N ILE A 31 6.38 -4.74 13.84
CA ILE A 31 5.57 -4.15 14.93
C ILE A 31 6.21 -4.37 16.32
N ARG A 32 6.73 -5.57 16.61
CA ARG A 32 7.41 -5.87 17.88
C ARG A 32 8.72 -5.10 18.07
N SER A 33 9.43 -4.78 16.98
CA SER A 33 10.63 -3.94 17.04
C SER A 33 10.24 -2.51 17.41
N ILE A 34 9.20 -1.99 16.75
CA ILE A 34 8.68 -0.64 16.98
C ILE A 34 8.16 -0.48 18.41
N GLU A 35 7.45 -1.48 18.95
CA GLU A 35 7.02 -1.51 20.36
C GLU A 35 8.20 -1.34 21.32
N ARG A 36 9.34 -2.01 21.05
CA ARG A 36 10.54 -1.88 21.88
C ARG A 36 11.26 -0.54 21.73
N ILE A 37 11.23 0.04 20.53
CA ILE A 37 11.91 1.31 20.23
C ILE A 37 11.12 2.51 20.75
N THR A 38 9.79 2.49 20.56
CA THR A 38 8.91 3.64 20.84
C THR A 38 8.17 3.53 22.17
N GLY A 39 8.08 2.33 22.77
CA GLY A 39 7.36 2.09 24.01
C GLY A 39 5.83 2.01 23.85
N HIS A 40 5.29 2.21 22.64
CA HIS A 40 3.87 2.04 22.38
C HIS A 40 3.49 0.56 22.29
N HIS A 41 2.34 0.19 22.84
CA HIS A 41 1.85 -1.19 22.75
C HIS A 41 1.61 -1.60 21.30
N ARG A 42 1.94 -2.85 20.96
CA ARG A 42 1.80 -3.40 19.59
C ARG A 42 0.40 -3.22 18.99
N ASP A 43 -0.65 -3.23 19.79
CA ASP A 43 -2.02 -3.05 19.30
C ASP A 43 -2.26 -1.61 18.85
N THR A 44 -1.70 -0.63 19.56
CA THR A 44 -1.74 0.79 19.15
C THR A 44 -0.99 0.98 17.83
N ILE A 45 0.20 0.38 17.70
CA ILE A 45 1.00 0.41 16.48
C ILE A 45 0.26 -0.30 15.33
N GLY A 46 -0.37 -1.44 15.60
CA GLY A 46 -1.13 -2.22 14.64
C GLY A 46 -2.37 -1.47 14.13
N HIS A 47 -3.17 -0.88 15.02
CA HIS A 47 -4.31 -0.06 14.63
C HIS A 47 -3.87 1.12 13.76
N LEU A 48 -2.83 1.86 14.19
CA LEU A 48 -2.28 2.96 13.40
C LEU A 48 -1.84 2.51 12.00
N LEU A 49 -1.18 1.34 11.89
CA LEU A 49 -0.78 0.78 10.60
C LEU A 49 -2.00 0.47 9.71
N THR A 50 -3.07 -0.11 10.27
CA THR A 50 -4.31 -0.38 9.53
C THR A 50 -4.93 0.90 9.01
N ASP A 51 -5.07 1.94 9.85
CA ASP A 51 -5.66 3.22 9.44
C ASP A 51 -4.87 3.89 8.31
N ILE A 52 -3.53 3.84 8.39
CA ILE A 52 -2.65 4.38 7.34
C ILE A 52 -2.80 3.56 6.06
N ALA A 53 -2.88 2.23 6.15
CA ALA A 53 -3.03 1.37 4.97
C ALA A 53 -4.38 1.58 4.26
N GLU A 54 -5.46 1.76 5.02
CA GLU A 54 -6.77 2.12 4.47
C GLU A 54 -6.72 3.46 3.74
N HIS A 55 -6.11 4.48 4.35
CA HIS A 55 -5.98 5.80 3.73
C HIS A 55 -5.09 5.77 2.49
N ALA A 56 -3.98 5.02 2.51
CA ALA A 56 -3.13 4.82 1.34
C ALA A 56 -3.88 4.12 0.20
N THR A 57 -4.79 3.20 0.51
CA THR A 57 -5.65 2.55 -0.48
C THR A 57 -6.61 3.54 -1.11
N GLN A 58 -7.28 4.38 -0.32
CA GLN A 58 -8.17 5.44 -0.80
C GLN A 58 -7.42 6.46 -1.68
N MET A 59 -6.22 6.87 -1.25
CA MET A 59 -5.36 7.74 -2.05
C MET A 59 -5.01 7.09 -3.39
N ASN A 60 -4.66 5.81 -3.38
CA ASN A 60 -4.31 5.09 -4.59
C ASN A 60 -5.51 4.95 -5.53
N GLU A 61 -6.72 4.74 -5.02
CA GLU A 61 -7.95 4.72 -5.84
C GLU A 61 -8.20 6.06 -6.55
N ILE A 62 -8.03 7.18 -5.84
CA ILE A 62 -8.17 8.52 -6.42
C ILE A 62 -7.08 8.75 -7.47
N LEU A 63 -5.81 8.50 -7.12
CA LEU A 63 -4.68 8.76 -8.00
C LEU A 63 -4.71 7.88 -9.26
N ILE A 64 -5.22 6.65 -9.17
CA ILE A 64 -5.38 5.73 -10.32
C ILE A 64 -6.53 6.16 -11.22
N GLN A 65 -7.61 6.75 -10.70
CA GLN A 65 -8.72 7.21 -11.54
C GLN A 65 -8.33 8.38 -12.44
N ASP A 66 -7.44 9.26 -11.98
CA ASP A 66 -6.96 10.42 -12.73
C ASP A 66 -5.79 10.10 -13.69
N LEU A 67 -5.41 8.82 -13.82
CA LEU A 67 -4.37 8.38 -14.72
C LEU A 67 -4.96 8.06 -16.10
N GLU A 68 -4.84 9.00 -17.04
CA GLU A 68 -5.16 8.81 -18.48
C GLU A 68 -4.11 7.93 -19.20
N LEU A 69 -3.80 6.76 -18.63
CA LEU A 69 -2.80 5.85 -19.20
C LEU A 69 -3.35 5.13 -20.44
N THR A 70 -2.55 5.11 -21.49
CA THR A 70 -2.83 4.28 -22.66
C THR A 70 -2.63 2.80 -22.33
N PRO A 71 -3.28 1.88 -23.08
CA PRO A 71 -3.05 0.45 -22.91
C PRO A 71 -1.57 0.02 -23.07
N ILE A 72 -0.79 0.77 -23.85
CA ILE A 72 0.65 0.52 -24.08
C ILE A 72 1.46 0.87 -22.82
N GLU A 73 1.22 2.05 -22.23
CA GLU A 73 1.91 2.47 -21.00
C GLU A 73 1.60 1.53 -19.83
N CYS A 74 0.36 1.03 -19.75
CA CYS A 74 0.00 0.00 -18.76
C CYS A 74 0.78 -1.30 -18.95
N ASP A 75 1.00 -1.74 -20.20
CA ASP A 75 1.76 -2.96 -20.52
C ASP A 75 3.26 -2.78 -20.24
N GLU A 76 3.82 -1.60 -20.56
CA GLU A 76 5.20 -1.24 -20.21
C GLU A 76 5.41 -1.19 -18.70
N PHE A 77 4.47 -0.61 -17.96
CA PHE A 77 4.51 -0.59 -16.50
C PHE A 77 4.53 -2.02 -15.92
N TRP A 78 3.71 -2.92 -16.47
CA TRP A 78 3.70 -4.33 -16.05
C TRP A 78 5.01 -5.06 -16.39
N THR A 79 5.63 -4.71 -17.51
CA THR A 79 6.94 -5.21 -17.94
C THR A 79 8.06 -4.69 -17.03
N PHE A 80 7.99 -3.42 -16.62
CA PHE A 80 8.94 -2.79 -15.70
C PHE A 80 8.88 -3.38 -14.29
N VAL A 81 7.68 -3.60 -13.75
CA VAL A 81 7.46 -4.15 -12.40
C VAL A 81 7.93 -5.62 -12.29
N LYS A 82 8.30 -6.28 -13.40
CA LYS A 82 8.91 -7.63 -13.46
C LYS A 82 8.32 -8.61 -12.44
N LYS A 83 6.99 -8.66 -12.35
CA LYS A 83 6.32 -9.58 -11.43
C LYS A 83 6.58 -11.00 -11.92
N ASN A 84 7.33 -11.79 -11.14
CA ASN A 84 7.70 -13.15 -11.54
C ASN A 84 6.43 -14.02 -11.62
N LYS A 85 5.96 -14.27 -12.86
CA LYS A 85 4.71 -15.00 -13.15
C LYS A 85 4.67 -16.38 -12.47
N ARG A 86 5.83 -17.00 -12.22
CA ARG A 86 5.96 -18.30 -11.54
C ARG A 86 5.52 -18.28 -10.07
N LYS A 87 5.52 -17.13 -9.41
CA LYS A 87 5.13 -16.97 -7.99
C LYS A 87 3.67 -16.52 -7.81
N LEU A 88 2.94 -16.29 -8.90
CA LEU A 88 1.56 -15.84 -8.84
C LEU A 88 0.60 -17.01 -8.68
N SER A 89 -0.54 -16.77 -8.02
CA SER A 89 -1.64 -17.74 -8.01
C SER A 89 -2.22 -17.90 -9.42
N LYS A 90 -2.80 -19.06 -9.72
CA LYS A 90 -3.49 -19.31 -11.01
C LYS A 90 -4.53 -18.23 -11.33
N LYS A 91 -5.25 -17.75 -10.31
CA LYS A 91 -6.23 -16.65 -10.47
C LYS A 91 -5.56 -15.37 -10.97
N ALA A 92 -4.45 -14.97 -10.36
CA ALA A 92 -3.71 -13.77 -10.76
C ALA A 92 -3.10 -13.92 -12.17
N GLN A 93 -2.59 -15.09 -12.53
CA GLN A 93 -2.09 -15.38 -13.88
C GLN A 93 -3.18 -15.24 -14.94
N ASN A 94 -4.38 -15.77 -14.68
CA ASN A 94 -5.52 -15.69 -15.60
C ASN A 94 -6.00 -14.25 -15.80
N GLN A 95 -5.97 -13.41 -14.75
CA GLN A 95 -6.34 -11.99 -14.88
C GLN A 95 -5.32 -11.21 -15.72
N ILE A 96 -4.02 -11.48 -15.53
CA ILE A 96 -2.96 -10.88 -16.33
C ILE A 96 -3.09 -11.27 -17.80
N SER A 97 -3.37 -12.55 -18.09
CA SER A 97 -3.54 -13.01 -19.48
C SER A 97 -4.73 -12.36 -20.18
N LYS A 98 -5.79 -12.00 -19.45
CA LYS A 98 -6.96 -11.31 -20.00
C LYS A 98 -6.70 -9.83 -20.28
N ALA A 99 -5.79 -9.22 -19.52
CA ALA A 99 -5.45 -7.80 -19.65
C ALA A 99 -4.32 -7.54 -20.67
N MET A 100 -3.46 -8.53 -20.94
CA MET A 100 -2.38 -8.41 -21.92
C MET A 100 -2.89 -8.69 -23.33
N HIS A 101 -2.79 -7.69 -24.21
CA HIS A 101 -3.08 -7.80 -25.63
C HIS A 101 -2.11 -8.81 -26.29
N GLY A 102 -2.61 -9.69 -27.16
CA GLY A 102 -1.78 -10.60 -27.96
C GLY A 102 -1.47 -11.96 -27.33
N SER A 103 -2.11 -12.37 -26.23
CA SER A 103 -2.08 -13.77 -25.82
C SER A 103 -2.96 -14.59 -26.78
N ILE A 104 -2.40 -15.00 -27.91
CA ILE A 104 -3.00 -16.01 -28.78
C ILE A 104 -3.12 -17.29 -27.94
N PRO A 105 -4.33 -17.82 -27.68
CA PRO A 105 -4.46 -19.13 -27.07
C PRO A 105 -3.88 -20.15 -28.04
N ALA A 106 -2.92 -20.95 -27.55
CA ALA A 106 -2.47 -22.16 -28.23
C ALA A 106 -3.56 -23.24 -28.16
#